data_AF-A0A914ENT6-F1
#
_entry.id   AF-A0A914ENT6-F1
#
_cell.length_a   1.000
_cell.length_b   1.000
_cell.length_c   1.000
_cell.angle_alpha   90.00
_cell.angle_beta   90.00
_cell.angle_gamma   90.00
#
_symmetry.space_group_name_H-M   'P 1'
#
loop_
_entity.id
_entity.type
_entity.pdbx_description
1 polymer ?
#
loop_
_entity_poly.entity_id
_entity_poly.type
_entity_poly.pdbx_seq_one_letter_code
_entity_poly.pdbx_strand_id
1 'polypeptide(L)'
;MAPKEDDLKSHVYKFYFDHQESGKQFTAKTLWMKEFSKIYDTLKRYEDNLASERQSGSGRIVKIFTPKKVEQLKKDFDHKDGISQRQAAKKYGCSLQ
;
A
#
# COMPACT_ATOMS: atom_id res chain seq x y z
N MET A 1 7.11 -4.59 -15.65
CA MET A 1 6.29 -3.98 -14.59
C MET A 1 5.76 -5.10 -13.73
N ALA A 2 5.96 -5.05 -12.41
CA ALA A 2 5.35 -6.04 -11.51
C ALA A 2 3.82 -5.89 -11.53
N PRO A 3 3.05 -7.00 -11.45
CA PRO A 3 1.59 -6.93 -11.35
C PRO A 3 1.19 -6.12 -10.11
N LYS A 4 0.12 -5.32 -10.23
CA LYS A 4 -0.37 -4.55 -9.08
C LYS A 4 -0.90 -5.53 -8.03
N GLU A 5 -0.75 -5.19 -6.75
CA GLU A 5 -1.15 -6.05 -5.63
C GLU A 5 -2.62 -6.50 -5.72
N ASP A 6 -3.49 -5.64 -6.26
CA ASP A 6 -4.93 -5.90 -6.41
C ASP A 6 -5.23 -6.91 -7.53
N ASP A 7 -4.39 -6.99 -8.56
CA ASP A 7 -4.49 -7.99 -9.63
C ASP A 7 -4.18 -9.39 -9.07
N LEU A 8 -3.16 -9.49 -8.21
CA LEU A 8 -2.78 -10.73 -7.53
C LEU A 8 -3.90 -11.21 -6.58
N LYS A 9 -4.50 -10.29 -5.80
CA LYS A 9 -5.63 -10.63 -4.92
C LYS A 9 -6.82 -11.14 -5.72
N SER A 10 -7.15 -10.46 -6.82
CA SER A 10 -8.25 -10.86 -7.70
C SER A 10 -8.00 -12.23 -8.34
N HIS A 11 -6.75 -12.55 -8.67
CA HIS A 11 -6.37 -13.88 -9.14
C HIS A 11 -6.54 -14.97 -8.06
N VAL A 12 -6.11 -14.70 -6.82
CA VAL A 12 -6.28 -15.60 -5.68
C VAL A 12 -7.77 -15.87 -5.41
N TYR A 13 -8.59 -14.82 -5.45
CA TYR A 13 -10.05 -14.94 -5.25
C TYR A 13 -10.69 -15.86 -6.28
N LYS A 14 -10.41 -15.61 -7.57
CA LYS A 14 -10.93 -16.45 -8.66
C LYS A 14 -10.46 -17.90 -8.52
N PHE A 15 -9.16 -18.10 -8.29
CA PHE A 15 -8.61 -19.44 -8.15
C PHE A 15 -9.22 -20.21 -6.97
N TYR A 16 -9.41 -19.55 -5.82
CA TYR A 16 -10.03 -20.16 -4.65
C TYR A 16 -11.50 -20.50 -4.89
N PHE A 17 -12.24 -19.60 -5.55
CA PHE A 17 -13.63 -19.84 -5.94
C PHE A 17 -13.75 -21.06 -6.86
N ASP A 18 -12.89 -21.16 -7.89
CA ASP A 18 -12.91 -22.26 -8.85
C ASP A 18 -12.52 -23.62 -8.22
N HIS A 19 -11.77 -23.61 -7.10
CA HIS A 19 -11.25 -24.81 -6.42
C HIS A 19 -11.70 -24.91 -4.97
N GLN A 20 -12.94 -24.46 -4.68
CA GLN A 20 -13.44 -24.35 -3.32
C GLN A 20 -13.44 -25.70 -2.58
N GLU A 21 -13.71 -26.79 -3.29
CA GLU A 21 -13.71 -28.17 -2.77
C GLU A 21 -12.32 -28.64 -2.30
N SER A 22 -11.25 -28.15 -2.92
CA SER A 22 -9.87 -28.51 -2.58
C SER A 22 -9.34 -27.76 -1.35
N GLY A 23 -10.03 -26.69 -0.94
CA GLY A 23 -9.74 -25.93 0.26
C GLY A 23 -8.51 -25.01 0.18
N LYS A 24 -8.29 -24.26 1.26
CA LYS A 24 -7.28 -23.17 1.33
C LYS A 24 -5.85 -23.66 1.17
N GLN A 25 -5.53 -24.83 1.71
CA GLN A 25 -4.17 -25.40 1.66
C GLN A 25 -3.75 -25.71 0.22
N PHE A 26 -4.67 -26.18 -0.61
CA PHE A 26 -4.42 -26.43 -2.03
C PHE A 26 -4.12 -25.12 -2.76
N THR A 27 -4.96 -24.10 -2.59
CA THR A 27 -4.76 -22.78 -3.18
C THR A 27 -3.45 -22.14 -2.74
N ALA A 28 -3.15 -22.20 -1.44
CA ALA A 28 -1.89 -21.71 -0.89
C ALA A 28 -0.70 -22.44 -1.51
N LYS A 29 -0.69 -23.77 -1.54
CA LYS A 29 0.43 -24.55 -2.08
C LYS A 29 0.68 -24.25 -3.57
N THR A 30 -0.37 -24.16 -4.37
CA THR A 30 -0.28 -23.92 -5.82
C THR A 30 0.17 -22.48 -6.14
N LEU A 31 -0.31 -21.49 -5.38
CA LEU A 31 0.03 -20.08 -5.62
C LEU A 31 1.29 -19.61 -4.86
N TRP A 32 1.69 -20.29 -3.79
CA TRP A 32 2.93 -20.02 -3.07
C TRP A 32 4.15 -20.27 -3.95
N MET A 33 4.06 -21.24 -4.88
CA MET A 33 5.04 -21.45 -5.94
C MET A 33 5.18 -20.25 -6.91
N LYS A 34 4.24 -19.30 -6.88
CA LYS A 34 4.23 -18.07 -7.72
C LYS A 34 4.55 -16.78 -6.95
N GLU A 35 5.25 -16.87 -5.82
CA GLU A 35 5.80 -15.73 -5.04
C GLU A 35 4.77 -14.78 -4.37
N PHE A 36 3.56 -15.25 -4.04
CA PHE A 36 2.62 -14.45 -3.25
C PHE A 36 2.64 -14.85 -1.77
N SER A 37 3.30 -14.07 -0.91
CA SER A 37 3.43 -14.37 0.52
C SER A 37 2.15 -14.14 1.33
N LYS A 38 1.20 -13.34 0.81
CA LYS A 38 -0.03 -12.91 1.51
C LYS A 38 -1.29 -13.70 1.14
N ILE A 39 -1.14 -14.96 0.72
CA ILE A 39 -2.28 -15.78 0.26
C ILE A 39 -3.31 -15.96 1.37
N TYR A 40 -2.89 -16.38 2.57
CA TYR A 40 -3.83 -16.64 3.66
C TYR A 40 -4.55 -15.38 4.14
N ASP A 41 -3.86 -14.24 4.20
CA ASP A 41 -4.50 -12.96 4.51
C ASP A 41 -5.54 -12.58 3.46
N THR A 42 -5.26 -12.88 2.19
CA THR A 42 -6.17 -12.61 1.07
C THR A 42 -7.38 -13.55 1.12
N LEU A 43 -7.19 -14.83 1.40
CA LEU A 43 -8.29 -15.78 1.58
C LEU A 43 -9.18 -15.42 2.77
N LYS A 44 -8.58 -14.98 3.88
CA LYS A 44 -9.35 -14.50 5.03
C LYS A 44 -10.24 -13.31 4.67
N ARG A 45 -9.71 -12.34 3.90
CA ARG A 45 -10.50 -11.21 3.39
C ARG A 45 -11.65 -11.66 2.48
N TYR A 46 -11.43 -12.68 1.66
CA TYR A 46 -12.49 -13.26 0.82
C TYR A 46 -13.62 -13.82 1.69
N GLU A 47 -13.28 -14.55 2.75
CA GLU A 47 -14.27 -15.09 3.71
C GLU A 47 -15.01 -14.01 4.48
N ASP A 48 -14.34 -12.91 4.79
CA ASP A 48 -14.94 -11.71 5.38
C ASP A 48 -15.82 -10.93 4.38
N ASN A 49 -16.05 -11.46 3.17
CA ASN A 49 -16.79 -10.84 2.07
C ASN A 49 -16.24 -9.47 1.65
N LEU A 50 -14.93 -9.27 1.79
CA LEU A 50 -14.26 -8.03 1.39
C LEU A 50 -13.78 -8.11 -0.05
N ALA A 51 -13.92 -7.00 -0.79
CA ALA A 51 -13.42 -6.89 -2.15
C ALA A 51 -11.89 -7.11 -2.24
N SER A 52 -11.45 -7.68 -3.37
CA SER A 52 -10.02 -7.83 -3.72
C SER A 52 -9.36 -6.49 -4.01
N GLU A 53 -10.12 -5.57 -4.61
CA GLU A 53 -9.70 -4.21 -4.93
C GLU A 53 -9.66 -3.34 -3.66
N ARG A 54 -8.71 -2.41 -3.63
CA ARG A 54 -8.70 -1.37 -2.60
C ARG A 54 -9.91 -0.45 -2.77
N GLN A 55 -10.61 -0.18 -1.67
CA GLN A 55 -11.64 0.86 -1.66
C GLN A 55 -11.01 2.21 -2.05
N SER A 56 -11.65 2.90 -2.99
CA SER A 56 -11.25 4.26 -3.36
C SER A 56 -11.25 5.16 -2.12
N GLY A 57 -10.16 5.88 -1.88
CA GLY A 57 -9.99 6.72 -0.69
C GLY A 57 -9.53 6.00 0.59
N SER A 58 -9.30 4.68 0.58
CA SER A 58 -8.74 3.94 1.72
C SER A 58 -7.27 4.26 2.04
N GLY A 59 -6.59 4.97 1.14
CA GLY A 59 -5.22 5.45 1.35
C GLY A 59 -5.17 6.73 2.17
N ARG A 60 -4.01 7.00 2.78
CA ARG A 60 -3.75 8.31 3.38
C ARG A 60 -3.84 9.38 2.30
N ILE A 61 -4.78 10.31 2.44
CA ILE A 61 -4.91 11.45 1.53
C ILE A 61 -3.59 12.23 1.53
N VAL A 62 -2.97 12.35 0.35
CA VAL A 62 -1.76 13.15 0.18
C VAL A 62 -2.12 14.61 0.40
N LYS A 63 -1.60 15.22 1.47
CA LYS A 63 -1.75 16.65 1.72
C LYS A 63 -0.69 17.39 0.91
N ILE A 64 -1.10 17.98 -0.20
CA ILE A 64 -0.23 18.82 -1.03
C ILE A 64 0.00 20.15 -0.31
N PHE A 65 1.25 20.60 -0.26
CA PHE A 65 1.54 21.94 0.28
C PHE A 65 1.04 23.04 -0.64
N THR A 66 0.54 24.11 -0.03
CA THR A 66 0.31 25.37 -0.73
C THR A 66 1.64 25.93 -1.26
N PRO A 67 1.66 26.60 -2.44
CA PRO A 67 2.88 27.18 -3.00
C PRO A 67 3.69 28.03 -2.00
N LYS A 68 3.00 28.84 -1.19
CA LYS A 68 3.61 29.67 -0.12
C LYS A 68 4.42 28.85 0.90
N LYS A 69 3.93 27.67 1.28
CA LYS A 69 4.65 26.76 2.20
C LYS A 69 5.85 26.10 1.53
N VAL A 70 5.77 25.82 0.23
CA VAL A 70 6.91 25.30 -0.54
C VAL A 70 8.01 26.35 -0.64
N GLU A 71 7.67 27.60 -0.92
CA GLU A 71 8.65 28.71 -0.94
C GLU A 71 9.30 28.93 0.43
N GLN A 72 8.53 28.83 1.50
CA GLN A 72 9.08 28.97 2.85
C GLN A 72 10.02 27.81 3.21
N LEU A 73 9.69 26.59 2.78
CA LEU A 73 10.57 25.43 2.93
C LEU A 73 11.87 25.61 2.15
N LYS A 74 11.81 26.12 0.89
CA LYS A 74 13.01 26.43 0.10
C LYS A 74 13.90 27.45 0.82
N LYS A 75 13.32 28.57 1.26
CA LYS A 75 14.03 29.61 2.03
C LYS A 75 14.66 29.09 3.31
N ASP A 76 14.00 28.17 4.01
CA ASP A 76 14.55 27.54 5.21
C ASP A 76 15.83 26.75 4.90
N PHE A 77 15.91 26.06 3.76
CA PHE A 77 17.12 25.34 3.33
C PHE A 77 18.18 26.26 2.71
N ASP A 78 17.77 27.29 1.96
CA ASP A 78 18.68 28.20 1.25
C ASP A 78 19.38 29.19 2.18
N HIS A 79 18.76 29.57 3.31
CA HIS A 79 19.27 30.62 4.20
C HIS A 79 19.69 30.13 5.59
N LYS A 80 19.50 28.85 5.93
CA LYS A 80 19.91 28.30 7.23
C LYS A 80 20.67 27.00 7.05
N ASP A 81 21.98 27.07 7.27
CA ASP A 81 22.81 25.88 7.42
C ASP A 81 22.39 25.09 8.67
N GLY A 82 22.27 23.78 8.53
CA GLY A 82 22.01 22.86 9.64
C GLY A 82 20.56 22.43 9.87
N ILE A 83 19.61 22.81 8.99
CA ILE A 83 18.26 22.22 9.02
C ILE A 83 18.31 20.81 8.42
N SER A 84 18.12 19.81 9.27
CA SER A 84 17.99 18.43 8.80
C SER A 84 16.58 18.17 8.24
N GLN A 85 16.46 17.21 7.32
CA GLN A 85 15.17 16.78 6.78
C GLN A 85 14.17 16.41 7.89
N ARG A 86 14.66 15.85 9.00
CA ARG A 86 13.85 15.51 10.18
C ARG A 86 13.26 16.75 10.86
N GLN A 87 14.07 17.79 11.02
CA GLN A 87 13.63 19.04 11.64
C GLN A 87 12.64 19.76 10.73
N ALA A 88 12.88 19.78 9.42
CA ALA A 88 11.95 20.31 8.44
C ALA A 88 10.62 19.54 8.44
N ALA A 89 10.66 18.21 8.41
CA ALA A 89 9.46 17.38 8.46
C ALA A 89 8.62 17.64 9.72
N LYS A 90 9.27 17.78 10.89
CA LYS A 90 8.60 18.15 12.14
C LYS A 90 7.96 19.54 12.07
N LYS A 91 8.70 20.54 11.55
CA LYS A 91 8.22 21.93 11.42
C LYS A 91 7.00 22.04 10.51
N TYR A 92 7.00 21.30 9.41
CA TYR A 92 5.96 21.36 8.39
C TYR A 92 4.87 20.30 8.53
N GLY A 93 4.96 19.42 9.54
CA GLY A 93 3.97 18.37 9.80
C GLY A 93 3.94 17.26 8.75
N CYS A 94 5.07 17.02 8.07
CA CYS A 94 5.26 15.93 7.12
C CYS A 94 5.69 14.65 7.84
N SER A 95 5.39 13.50 7.21
CA SER A 95 6.00 12.23 7.61
C SER A 95 7.51 12.27 7.36
N LEU A 96 8.28 11.78 8.32
CA LEU A 96 9.66 11.35 8.09
C LEU A 96 9.62 10.14 7.14
N GLN A 97 10.31 10.25 6.01
CA GLN A 97 10.73 9.08 5.24
C GLN A 97 12.11 8.64 5.72
#